data_AF-X1IZM3-F1
#
_entry.id   AF-X1IZM3-F1
#
_cell.length_a   1.000
_cell.length_b   1.000
_cell.length_c   1.000
_cell.angle_alpha   90.00
_cell.angle_beta   90.00
_cell.angle_gamma   90.00
#
_symmetry.space_group_name_H-M   'P 1'
#
loop_
_entity.id
_entity.type
_entity.pdbx_description
1 polymer ?
#
loop_
_entity_poly.entity_id
_entity_poly.type
_entity_poly.pdbx_seq_one_letter_code
_entity_poly.pdbx_strand_id
1 'polypeptide(L)'
;MALFNGNDLTGWKGLVGSPKTRAGMSPQDLAEAQVKADENMHAHWKVVDGVLVFDGNSKGHSLCTAKDYGDFELLVDWKIEAGGDSGLYLRGSPQVQIWDLVQRPEGSGGLFNNK
;
A
#
# COMPACT_ATOMS: atom_id res chain seq x y z
N MET A 1 6.55 -15.01 10.95
CA MET A 1 7.52 -13.92 10.66
C MET A 1 6.72 -12.67 10.37
N ALA A 2 7.13 -11.51 10.90
CA ALA A 2 6.38 -10.27 10.73
C ALA A 2 6.40 -9.77 9.29
N LEU A 3 5.33 -9.11 8.83
CA LEU A 3 5.24 -8.54 7.50
C LEU A 3 6.14 -7.30 7.34
N PHE A 4 6.21 -6.48 8.39
CA PHE A 4 7.08 -5.31 8.48
C PHE A 4 8.12 -5.51 9.58
N ASN A 5 9.36 -5.11 9.32
CA ASN A 5 10.49 -5.35 10.21
C ASN A 5 10.77 -4.21 11.20
N GLY A 6 10.08 -3.07 11.08
CA GLY A 6 10.27 -1.89 11.93
C GLY A 6 11.53 -1.07 11.62
N ASN A 7 12.33 -1.41 10.62
CA ASN A 7 13.63 -0.77 10.38
C ASN A 7 13.73 -0.13 8.99
N ASP A 8 13.24 -0.81 7.97
CA ASP A 8 13.36 -0.37 6.58
C ASP A 8 12.24 -0.95 5.70
N LEU A 9 12.33 -0.68 4.40
CA LEU A 9 11.35 -1.16 3.42
C LEU A 9 11.72 -2.54 2.85
N THR A 10 12.59 -3.30 3.50
CA THR A 10 12.91 -4.67 3.07
C THR A 10 11.64 -5.50 3.03
N GLY A 11 11.39 -6.17 1.91
CA GLY A 11 10.16 -6.94 1.68
C GLY A 11 9.00 -6.12 1.11
N TRP A 12 9.23 -4.83 0.81
CA TRP A 12 8.28 -3.95 0.13
C TRP A 12 8.84 -3.45 -1.20
N LYS A 13 7.94 -3.04 -2.10
CA LYS A 13 8.25 -2.43 -3.40
C LYS A 13 7.17 -1.42 -3.78
N GLY A 14 7.45 -0.54 -4.73
CA GLY A 14 6.45 0.36 -5.30
C GLY A 14 5.36 -0.41 -6.07
N LEU A 15 4.12 0.06 -6.00
CA LEU A 15 3.01 -0.57 -6.72
C LEU A 15 3.03 -0.19 -8.21
N VAL A 16 3.28 -1.16 -9.08
CA VAL A 16 3.17 -0.97 -10.54
C VAL A 16 1.75 -1.23 -11.02
N GLY A 17 1.01 -0.18 -11.36
CA GLY A 17 -0.32 -0.29 -11.96
C GLY A 17 -1.35 -1.11 -11.16
N SER A 18 -2.51 -1.31 -11.75
CA SER A 18 -3.56 -2.19 -11.19
C SER A 18 -3.24 -3.67 -11.46
N PRO A 19 -3.86 -4.64 -10.75
CA PRO A 19 -3.70 -6.06 -11.05
C PRO A 19 -3.98 -6.39 -12.53
N LYS A 20 -5.01 -5.76 -13.12
CA LYS A 20 -5.38 -5.97 -14.54
C LYS A 20 -4.30 -5.45 -15.50
N THR A 21 -3.82 -4.22 -15.29
CA THR A 21 -2.83 -3.62 -16.19
C THR A 21 -1.47 -4.27 -16.04
N ARG A 22 -1.08 -4.63 -14.81
CA ARG A 22 0.19 -5.32 -14.51
C ARG A 22 0.25 -6.70 -15.16
N ALA A 23 -0.85 -7.46 -15.12
CA ALA A 23 -0.92 -8.78 -15.74
C ALA A 23 -0.74 -8.76 -17.27
N GLY A 24 -1.00 -7.62 -17.91
CA GLY A 24 -0.80 -7.44 -19.34
C GLY A 24 0.58 -6.91 -19.75
N MET A 25 1.47 -6.58 -18.81
CA MET A 25 2.80 -6.06 -19.10
C MET A 25 3.76 -7.18 -19.51
N SER A 26 4.67 -6.88 -20.43
CA SER A 26 5.81 -7.77 -20.66
C SER A 26 6.75 -7.77 -19.45
N PRO A 27 7.59 -8.81 -19.27
CA PRO A 27 8.58 -8.81 -18.19
C PRO A 27 9.53 -7.61 -18.23
N GLN A 28 9.88 -7.13 -19.42
CA GLN A 28 10.75 -5.97 -19.58
C GLN A 28 10.03 -4.68 -19.16
N ASP A 29 8.83 -4.44 -19.67
CA ASP A 29 8.06 -3.23 -19.32
C ASP A 29 7.77 -3.18 -17.82
N LEU A 30 7.47 -4.34 -17.22
CA LEU A 30 7.25 -4.46 -15.79
C LEU A 30 8.51 -4.13 -14.99
N ALA A 31 9.68 -4.61 -15.42
CA ALA A 31 10.94 -4.29 -14.76
C ALA A 31 11.26 -2.79 -14.82
N GLU A 32 11.10 -2.16 -15.98
CA GLU A 32 11.31 -0.72 -16.16
C GLU A 32 10.32 0.12 -15.34
N ALA A 33 9.05 -0.31 -15.27
CA ALA A 33 8.04 0.35 -14.45
C ALA A 33 8.30 0.16 -12.95
N GLN A 34 8.83 -1.00 -12.54
CA GLN A 34 9.16 -1.29 -11.15
C GLN A 34 10.24 -0.36 -10.62
N VAL A 35 11.29 -0.07 -11.42
CA VAL A 35 12.34 0.90 -11.03
C VAL A 35 11.72 2.25 -10.67
N LYS A 36 10.84 2.78 -11.52
CA LYS A 36 10.17 4.07 -11.30
C LYS A 36 9.24 4.03 -10.08
N ALA A 37 8.54 2.92 -9.89
CA ALA A 37 7.66 2.73 -8.74
C ALA A 37 8.46 2.67 -7.42
N ASP A 38 9.61 2.00 -7.42
CA ASP A 38 10.50 1.90 -6.26
C ASP A 38 11.13 3.26 -5.93
N GLU A 39 11.56 4.02 -6.93
CA GLU A 39 12.02 5.41 -6.74
C GLU A 39 10.93 6.29 -6.10
N ASN A 40 9.68 6.22 -6.58
CA ASN A 40 8.56 6.94 -5.99
C ASN A 40 8.26 6.46 -4.56
N MET A 41 8.29 5.15 -4.32
CA MET A 41 8.13 4.58 -2.98
C MET A 41 9.17 5.16 -2.02
N HIS A 42 10.45 5.14 -2.38
CA HIS A 42 11.52 5.67 -1.54
C HIS A 42 11.46 7.18 -1.31
N ALA A 43 10.84 7.93 -2.23
CA ALA A 43 10.63 9.36 -2.07
C ALA A 43 9.53 9.72 -1.07
N HIS A 44 8.50 8.87 -0.92
CA HIS A 44 7.26 9.20 -0.20
C HIS A 44 6.93 8.30 1.00
N TRP A 45 7.55 7.12 1.06
CA TRP A 45 7.43 6.18 2.17
C TRP A 45 8.75 6.06 2.91
N LYS A 46 8.66 6.08 4.23
CA LYS A 46 9.81 5.99 5.12
C LYS A 46 9.46 5.22 6.38
N VAL A 47 10.49 4.71 7.03
CA VAL A 47 10.36 4.18 8.39
C VAL A 47 10.77 5.29 9.35
N VAL A 48 9.87 5.64 10.28
CA VAL A 48 10.12 6.62 11.35
C VAL A 48 9.69 5.99 12.65
N ASP A 49 10.61 5.91 13.60
CA ASP A 49 10.38 5.38 14.95
C ASP A 49 9.66 4.01 14.96
N GLY A 50 10.07 3.11 14.07
CA GLY A 50 9.50 1.77 13.98
C GLY A 50 8.17 1.67 13.23
N VAL A 51 7.71 2.76 12.58
CA VAL A 51 6.43 2.83 11.86
C VAL A 51 6.66 3.13 10.39
N LEU A 52 5.89 2.46 9.53
CA LEU A 52 5.85 2.76 8.10
C LEU A 52 4.96 3.99 7.85
N VAL A 53 5.55 5.09 7.39
CA VAL A 53 4.93 6.41 7.28
C VAL A 53 4.88 6.87 5.84
N PHE A 54 3.70 7.25 5.38
CA PHE A 54 3.49 8.00 4.15
C PHE A 54 3.59 9.50 4.41
N ASP A 55 4.18 10.26 3.50
CA ASP A 55 4.37 11.71 3.65
C ASP A 55 3.11 12.55 3.32
N GLY A 56 2.04 11.92 2.82
CA GLY A 56 0.79 12.60 2.47
C GLY A 56 0.85 13.37 1.15
N ASN A 57 1.94 13.27 0.40
CA ASN A 57 2.10 13.99 -0.87
C ASN A 57 1.25 13.35 -1.97
N SER A 58 0.50 14.15 -2.72
CA SER A 58 -0.35 13.66 -3.83
C SER A 58 0.43 13.05 -5.01
N LYS A 59 1.76 13.24 -5.06
CA LYS A 59 2.66 12.58 -6.01
C LYS A 59 3.10 11.18 -5.56
N GLY A 60 2.90 10.85 -4.27
CA GLY A 60 3.23 9.55 -3.73
C GLY A 60 2.24 8.49 -4.16
N HIS A 61 2.75 7.29 -4.41
CA HIS A 61 1.95 6.12 -4.78
C HIS A 61 1.99 5.05 -3.69
N SER A 62 1.08 4.09 -3.78
CA SER A 62 1.06 2.96 -2.85
C SER A 62 2.34 2.13 -2.94
N LEU A 63 2.80 1.61 -1.81
CA LEU A 63 3.69 0.47 -1.76
C LEU A 63 2.91 -0.85 -1.72
N CYS A 64 3.57 -1.96 -2.01
CA CYS A 64 3.05 -3.30 -1.84
C CYS A 64 4.13 -4.28 -1.38
N THR A 65 3.72 -5.46 -0.95
CA THR A 65 4.66 -6.52 -0.57
C THR A 65 5.46 -6.98 -1.79
N ALA A 66 6.76 -7.22 -1.60
CA ALA A 66 7.64 -7.66 -2.68
C ALA A 66 7.23 -9.04 -3.23
N LYS A 67 6.77 -9.92 -2.34
CA LYS A 67 6.21 -11.24 -2.65
C LYS A 67 4.68 -11.25 -2.56
N ASP A 68 4.08 -12.23 -3.22
CA ASP A 68 2.65 -12.51 -3.17
C ASP A 68 2.28 -13.45 -2.01
N TYR A 69 1.02 -13.40 -1.60
CA TYR A 69 0.45 -14.23 -0.54
C TYR A 69 -0.86 -14.88 -1.01
N GLY A 70 -1.08 -16.12 -0.57
CA GLY A 70 -2.33 -16.87 -0.77
C GLY A 70 -3.37 -16.52 0.28
N ASP A 71 -3.77 -17.51 1.08
CA ASP A 71 -4.62 -17.29 2.25
C ASP A 71 -3.76 -16.85 3.44
N PHE A 72 -4.24 -15.88 4.20
CA PHE A 72 -3.50 -15.31 5.33
C PHE A 72 -4.45 -14.69 6.36
N GLU A 73 -3.94 -14.55 7.58
CA GLU A 73 -4.48 -13.64 8.59
C GLU A 73 -3.52 -12.44 8.70
N LEU A 74 -4.06 -11.23 8.69
CA LEU A 74 -3.29 -9.99 8.77
C LEU A 74 -3.66 -9.25 10.06
N LEU A 75 -2.67 -9.04 10.92
CA LEU A 75 -2.75 -8.12 12.05
C LEU A 75 -1.97 -6.86 11.70
N VAL A 76 -2.64 -5.71 11.76
CA VAL A 76 -2.06 -4.41 11.42
C VAL A 76 -2.72 -3.32 12.24
N ASP A 77 -1.88 -2.46 12.82
CA ASP A 77 -2.31 -1.20 13.44
C ASP A 77 -2.07 -0.06 12.44
N TRP A 78 -2.97 0.91 12.43
CA TRP A 78 -2.83 2.10 11.59
C TRP A 78 -3.20 3.36 12.37
N LYS A 79 -2.67 4.49 11.90
CA LYS A 79 -3.01 5.82 12.37
C LYS A 79 -3.08 6.75 11.16
N ILE A 80 -4.07 7.64 11.16
CA ILE A 80 -4.27 8.65 10.12
C ILE A 80 -4.32 10.03 10.74
N GLU A 81 -4.00 11.04 9.93
CA GLU A 81 -4.25 12.44 10.26
C GLU A 81 -5.71 12.82 9.96
N ALA A 82 -6.13 14.01 10.39
CA ALA A 82 -7.45 14.54 10.09
C ALA A 82 -7.66 14.62 8.56
N GLY A 83 -8.78 14.07 8.09
CA GLY A 83 -9.09 13.92 6.67
C GLY A 83 -8.24 12.91 5.90
N GLY A 84 -7.47 12.06 6.59
CA GLY A 84 -6.72 10.99 5.94
C GLY A 84 -7.65 9.98 5.23
N ASP A 85 -7.19 9.49 4.09
CA ASP A 85 -7.82 8.44 3.29
C ASP A 85 -6.72 7.49 2.78
N SER A 86 -6.88 6.20 3.06
CA SER A 86 -5.93 5.15 2.74
C SER A 86 -6.67 3.80 2.69
N GLY A 87 -5.94 2.70 2.50
CA GLY A 87 -6.56 1.38 2.59
C GLY A 87 -5.59 0.24 2.38
N LEU A 88 -6.06 -0.96 2.70
CA LEU A 88 -5.34 -2.21 2.55
C LEU A 88 -5.96 -3.01 1.41
N TYR A 89 -5.22 -3.17 0.31
CA TYR A 89 -5.65 -4.00 -0.81
C TYR A 89 -5.22 -5.46 -0.60
N LEU A 90 -6.18 -6.31 -0.27
CA LEU A 90 -5.95 -7.74 -0.06
C LEU A 90 -5.68 -8.41 -1.41
N ARG A 91 -4.43 -8.81 -1.67
CA ARG A 91 -3.98 -9.37 -2.97
C ARG A 91 -4.30 -8.45 -4.16
N GLY A 92 -4.29 -7.13 -3.94
CA GLY A 92 -4.60 -6.13 -4.95
C GLY A 92 -6.10 -5.80 -5.13
N SER A 93 -7.01 -6.66 -4.65
CA SER A 93 -8.44 -6.40 -4.49
C SER A 93 -9.09 -7.59 -3.76
N PRO A 94 -9.95 -7.38 -2.74
CA PRO A 94 -10.61 -6.13 -2.38
C PRO A 94 -9.79 -5.19 -1.47
N GLN A 95 -10.20 -3.93 -1.40
CA GLN A 95 -9.77 -2.91 -0.44
C GLN A 95 -10.58 -3.00 0.86
N VAL A 96 -9.85 -3.06 1.97
CA VAL A 96 -10.32 -2.70 3.31
C VAL A 96 -9.99 -1.23 3.53
N GLN A 97 -10.99 -0.41 3.81
CA GLN A 97 -10.85 1.03 3.76
C GLN A 97 -10.38 1.64 5.09
N ILE A 98 -9.57 2.70 5.01
CA ILE A 98 -9.09 3.46 6.16
C ILE A 98 -9.33 4.94 5.90
N TRP A 99 -10.19 5.60 6.69
CA TRP A 99 -10.48 7.02 6.54
C TRP A 99 -10.91 7.68 7.83
N ASP A 100 -10.91 9.01 7.82
CA ASP A 100 -11.40 9.82 8.92
C ASP A 100 -12.94 9.73 9.07
N LEU A 101 -13.37 9.35 10.27
CA LEU A 101 -14.77 9.22 10.68
C LEU A 101 -15.56 10.52 10.55
N VAL A 102 -14.90 11.68 10.68
CA VAL A 102 -15.54 12.98 10.53
C VAL A 102 -16.07 13.16 9.11
N GLN A 103 -15.37 12.63 8.11
CA GLN A 103 -15.76 12.72 6.70
C GLN A 103 -16.54 11.50 6.21
N ARG A 104 -16.37 10.36 6.89
CA ARG A 104 -16.90 9.05 6.50
C ARG A 104 -17.41 8.30 7.73
N PRO A 105 -18.66 8.58 8.15
CA PRO A 105 -19.23 8.02 9.38
C PRO A 105 -19.32 6.48 9.40
N GLU A 106 -19.25 5.82 8.25
CA GLU A 106 -19.29 4.36 8.10
C GLU A 106 -18.11 3.65 8.78
N GLY A 107 -17.01 4.36 9.03
CA GLY A 107 -15.87 3.78 9.74
C GLY A 107 -14.79 3.18 8.85
N SER A 108 -13.60 3.03 9.44
CA SER A 108 -12.51 2.24 8.85
C SER A 108 -12.74 0.75 9.07
N GLY A 109 -12.08 -0.10 8.28
CA GLY A 109 -12.08 -1.56 8.43
C GLY A 109 -13.15 -2.30 7.63
N GLY A 110 -14.06 -1.56 6.98
CA GLY A 110 -15.05 -2.13 6.06
C GLY A 110 -14.51 -2.36 4.64
N LEU A 111 -15.13 -3.28 3.90
CA LEU A 111 -14.93 -3.40 2.46
C LEU A 111 -15.66 -2.28 1.73
N PHE A 112 -14.96 -1.47 0.95
CA PHE A 112 -15.55 -0.33 0.25
C PHE A 112 -15.08 -0.23 -1.21
N ASN A 113 -15.97 0.23 -2.10
CA ASN A 113 -15.71 0.47 -3.52
C ASN A 113 -14.98 -0.66 -4.30
N ASN A 114 -15.30 -1.91 -3.98
CA ASN A 114 -14.67 -3.11 -4.55
C ASN A 114 -15.35 -3.62 -5.83
N LYS A 115 -15.79 -2.71 -6.70
CA LYS A 115 -16.50 -3.05 -7.94
C LYS A 115 -15.54 -3.33 -9.11
#